data_AF-A0A9P9II42-F1
#
_entry.id   AF-A0A9P9II42-F1
#
_cell.length_a   1.000
_cell.length_b   1.000
_cell.length_c   1.000
_cell.angle_alpha   90.00
_cell.angle_beta   90.00
_cell.angle_gamma   90.00
#
_symmetry.space_group_name_H-M   'P 1'
#
loop_
_entity.id
_entity.type
_entity.pdbx_description
1 polymer ?
#
loop_
_entity_poly.entity_id
_entity_poly.type
_entity_poly.pdbx_seq_one_letter_code
_entity_poly.pdbx_strand_id
1 'polypeptide(L)'
;MASEASSLPSTPSSAPDFIDVEKLFTREKAKPRALYVCLYCRARPWKDGYKGNARRHIRNNHPYLIGLSSQQNQSQQSLDLYITSSTTPSEAALRNAFNRQAYIDAMIGLVTRRRVAFSMVEWDELKNLALACNPAIEDSLITSRRTVMRYISANYELYAAHLA
;
A
#
# COMPACT_ATOMS: atom_id res chain seq x y z
N MET A 1 -32.89 -34.47 17.79
CA MET A 1 -33.46 -33.40 18.63
C MET A 1 -32.34 -32.48 19.07
N ALA A 2 -32.62 -31.19 19.00
CA ALA A 2 -31.81 -30.02 19.37
C ALA A 2 -30.62 -29.70 18.45
N SER A 3 -30.40 -28.47 17.99
CA SER A 3 -31.23 -27.28 17.74
C SER A 3 -30.33 -26.35 16.94
N GLU A 4 -30.91 -25.62 16.00
CA GLU A 4 -30.28 -24.56 15.20
C GLU A 4 -29.60 -23.50 16.08
N ALA A 5 -28.43 -23.01 15.64
CA ALA A 5 -27.90 -21.72 16.04
C ALA A 5 -27.30 -21.03 14.81
N SER A 6 -28.20 -20.43 14.04
CA SER A 6 -27.95 -19.44 13.01
C SER A 6 -27.33 -18.20 13.63
N SER A 7 -26.15 -17.75 13.17
CA SER A 7 -25.64 -16.41 13.47
C SER A 7 -24.66 -15.93 12.38
N LEU A 8 -25.16 -15.07 11.49
CA LEU A 8 -24.39 -14.03 10.80
C LEU A 8 -25.07 -12.69 11.17
N PRO A 9 -24.45 -11.50 11.02
CA PRO A 9 -23.11 -11.21 10.49
C PRO A 9 -22.29 -10.29 11.41
N SER A 10 -20.96 -10.26 11.25
CA SER A 10 -20.13 -9.16 11.76
C SER A 10 -19.53 -8.41 10.58
N THR A 11 -20.23 -7.36 10.14
CA THR A 11 -19.67 -6.32 9.28
C THR A 11 -18.66 -5.51 10.10
N PRO A 12 -17.39 -5.36 9.67
CA PRO A 12 -16.51 -4.39 10.29
C PRO A 12 -16.81 -3.00 9.74
N SER A 13 -17.16 -2.11 10.66
CA SER A 13 -16.75 -0.71 10.70
C SER A 13 -17.10 0.15 9.48
N SER A 14 -18.27 0.80 9.54
CA SER A 14 -18.52 2.04 8.80
C SER A 14 -17.32 2.98 8.98
N ALA A 15 -16.63 3.29 7.88
CA ALA A 15 -15.61 4.32 7.87
C ALA A 15 -16.17 5.61 8.51
N PRO A 16 -15.38 6.37 9.29
CA PRO A 16 -15.88 7.61 9.84
C PRO A 16 -16.26 8.52 8.66
N ASP A 17 -17.55 8.89 8.57
CA ASP A 17 -18.06 9.89 7.63
C ASP A 17 -17.24 11.18 7.80
N PHE A 18 -16.18 11.31 7.00
CA PHE A 18 -15.23 12.39 7.17
C PHE A 18 -15.85 13.65 6.56
N ILE A 19 -16.52 14.43 7.41
CA ILE A 19 -17.04 15.74 7.03
C ILE A 19 -15.84 16.68 6.91
N ASP A 20 -15.47 16.99 5.67
CA ASP A 20 -14.47 18.01 5.36
C ASP A 20 -15.08 19.41 5.58
N VAL A 21 -14.93 19.88 6.83
CA VAL A 21 -15.46 21.17 7.29
C VAL A 21 -14.86 22.33 6.50
N GLU A 22 -13.66 22.20 5.93
CA GLU A 22 -13.00 23.30 5.22
C GLU A 22 -13.58 23.53 3.82
N LYS A 23 -14.18 22.51 3.20
CA LYS A 23 -14.89 22.64 1.92
C LYS A 23 -16.31 23.18 2.06
N LEU A 24 -16.95 22.94 3.20
CA LEU A 24 -18.38 23.21 3.39
C LEU A 24 -18.66 24.52 4.14
N PHE A 25 -17.62 25.13 4.72
CA PHE A 25 -17.72 26.35 5.51
C PHE A 25 -16.68 27.38 5.10
N THR A 26 -17.08 28.64 5.07
CA THR A 26 -16.15 29.78 5.02
C THR A 26 -15.79 30.21 6.43
N ARG A 27 -14.51 30.54 6.68
CA ARG A 27 -14.07 31.11 7.95
C ARG A 27 -14.12 32.63 7.89
N GLU A 28 -15.09 33.24 8.56
CA GLU A 28 -15.14 34.69 8.75
C GLU A 28 -14.31 35.09 9.98
N LYS A 29 -13.45 36.09 9.82
CA LYS A 29 -12.65 36.63 10.93
C LYS A 29 -13.53 37.57 11.77
N ALA A 30 -14.14 37.05 12.82
CA ALA A 30 -14.72 37.87 13.89
C ALA A 30 -13.77 37.90 15.11
N LYS A 31 -13.66 39.03 15.82
CA LYS A 31 -12.98 39.06 17.13
C LYS A 31 -14.01 38.62 18.18
N PRO A 32 -13.69 37.69 19.11
CA PRO A 32 -12.38 37.09 19.41
C PRO A 32 -12.06 35.74 18.74
N ARG A 33 -12.96 35.17 17.92
CA ARG A 33 -12.76 33.87 17.24
C ARG A 33 -13.34 33.84 15.84
N ALA A 34 -12.65 33.16 14.92
CA ALA A 34 -13.15 32.92 13.57
C ALA A 34 -14.45 32.10 13.60
N LEU A 35 -15.46 32.56 12.85
CA LEU A 35 -16.76 31.90 12.72
C LEU A 35 -16.77 31.01 11.48
N TYR A 36 -17.29 29.79 11.62
CA TYR A 36 -17.61 28.90 10.51
C TYR A 36 -18.98 29.29 9.96
N VAL A 37 -19.04 29.74 8.72
CA VAL A 37 -20.27 30.14 8.03
C VAL A 37 -20.62 29.09 7.00
N CYS A 38 -21.82 28.50 7.11
CA CYS A 38 -22.27 27.45 6.20
C CYS A 38 -22.55 28.03 4.81
N LEU A 39 -21.96 27.43 3.77
CA LEU A 39 -22.13 27.87 2.38
C LEU A 39 -23.51 27.53 1.78
N TYR A 40 -24.25 26.61 2.40
CA TYR A 40 -25.49 26.04 1.85
C TYR A 40 -26.77 26.61 2.47
N CYS A 41 -26.66 27.31 3.60
CA CYS A 41 -27.77 28.00 4.25
C CYS A 41 -27.96 29.43 3.71
N ARG A 42 -28.54 29.56 2.51
CA ARG A 42 -28.72 30.88 1.86
C ARG A 42 -29.87 31.72 2.44
N ALA A 43 -30.98 31.09 2.81
CA ALA A 43 -32.18 31.79 3.30
C ALA A 43 -32.04 32.25 4.77
N ARG A 44 -31.31 31.49 5.59
CA ARG A 44 -31.00 31.80 6.99
C ARG A 44 -29.55 31.42 7.27
N PRO A 45 -28.59 32.35 7.14
CA PRO A 45 -27.18 32.05 7.29
C PRO A 45 -26.87 31.47 8.67
N TRP A 46 -26.30 30.26 8.69
CA TRP A 46 -25.85 29.62 9.92
C TRP A 46 -24.37 29.94 10.15
N LYS A 47 -24.02 30.32 11.38
CA LYS A 47 -22.64 30.61 11.80
C LYS A 47 -22.37 30.22 13.25
N ASP A 48 -21.18 29.67 13.53
CA ASP A 48 -20.75 29.30 14.89
C ASP A 48 -19.22 29.31 15.01
N GLY A 49 -18.68 29.55 16.22
CA GLY A 49 -17.24 29.56 16.48
C GLY A 49 -16.60 28.18 16.66
N TYR A 50 -17.39 27.11 16.79
CA TYR A 50 -16.90 25.77 17.12
C TYR A 50 -17.03 24.78 15.94
N LYS A 51 -15.92 24.13 15.60
CA LYS A 51 -15.85 23.09 14.55
C LYS A 51 -16.81 21.91 14.80
N GLY A 52 -17.05 21.57 16.07
CA GLY A 52 -18.01 20.52 16.46
C GLY A 52 -19.45 20.87 16.11
N ASN A 53 -19.86 22.13 16.33
CA ASN A 53 -21.20 22.62 15.98
C ASN A 53 -21.37 22.67 14.46
N ALA A 54 -20.32 23.02 13.72
CA ALA A 54 -20.32 22.98 12.25
C ALA A 54 -20.57 21.56 11.71
N ARG A 55 -19.87 20.55 12.26
CA ARG A 55 -20.12 19.13 11.90
C ARG A 55 -21.54 18.69 12.22
N ARG A 56 -22.06 19.04 13.40
CA ARG A 56 -23.44 18.74 13.81
C ARG A 56 -24.46 19.42 12.90
N HIS A 57 -24.20 20.67 12.49
CA HIS A 57 -25.04 21.41 11.57
C HIS A 57 -25.16 20.72 10.21
N ILE A 58 -24.04 20.30 9.59
CA ILE A 58 -24.06 19.56 8.31
C ILE A 58 -24.83 18.25 8.44
N ARG A 59 -24.58 17.48 9.52
CA ARG A 59 -25.27 16.20 9.72
C ARG A 59 -26.79 16.35 9.80
N ASN A 60 -27.26 17.41 10.46
CA ASN A 60 -28.70 17.58 10.70
C ASN A 60 -29.42 18.31 9.56
N ASN A 61 -28.75 19.26 8.90
CA ASN A 61 -29.40 20.17 7.93
C ASN A 61 -28.97 19.93 6.49
N HIS A 62 -27.83 19.29 6.26
CA HIS A 62 -27.28 18.99 4.93
C HIS A 62 -26.74 17.55 4.80
N PRO A 63 -27.52 16.51 5.17
CA PRO A 63 -27.05 15.13 5.15
C PRO A 63 -26.62 14.65 3.75
N TYR A 64 -27.22 15.19 2.69
CA TYR A 64 -26.89 14.87 1.30
C TYR A 64 -25.46 15.28 0.90
N LEU A 65 -24.83 16.24 1.60
CA LEU A 65 -23.44 16.65 1.33
C LEU A 65 -22.42 15.64 1.84
N ILE A 66 -22.78 14.81 2.82
CA ILE A 66 -21.90 13.79 3.41
C ILE A 66 -21.68 12.64 2.42
N GLY A 67 -22.67 12.32 1.59
CA GLY A 67 -22.54 11.28 0.56
C GLY A 67 -21.64 11.66 -0.61
N LEU A 68 -21.53 12.94 -0.96
CA LEU A 68 -20.75 13.41 -2.11
C LEU A 68 -19.22 13.31 -1.87
N SER A 69 -18.75 13.50 -0.64
CA SER A 69 -17.34 13.29 -0.30
C SER A 69 -16.95 11.80 -0.30
N SER A 70 -17.90 10.93 0.07
CA SER A 70 -17.70 9.47 0.04
C SER A 70 -17.54 8.97 -1.40
N GLN A 71 -18.33 9.49 -2.35
CA GLN A 71 -18.20 9.15 -3.77
C GLN A 71 -16.85 9.55 -4.39
N GLN A 72 -16.25 10.66 -3.96
CA GLN A 72 -14.90 11.04 -4.41
C GLN A 72 -13.84 10.04 -3.94
N ASN A 73 -13.89 9.60 -2.68
CA ASN A 73 -12.96 8.57 -2.19
C ASN A 73 -13.20 7.20 -2.84
N GLN A 74 -14.45 6.86 -3.13
CA GLN A 74 -14.80 5.61 -3.81
C GLN A 74 -14.28 5.59 -5.26
N SER A 75 -14.28 6.74 -5.95
CA SER A 75 -13.72 6.87 -7.29
C SER A 75 -12.20 6.68 -7.33
N GLN A 76 -11.46 7.17 -6.32
CA GLN A 76 -10.01 6.97 -6.21
C GLN A 76 -9.67 5.51 -5.87
N GLN A 77 -10.37 4.89 -4.92
CA GLN A 77 -10.21 3.47 -4.60
C GLN A 77 -10.54 2.57 -5.81
N SER A 78 -11.56 2.93 -6.59
CA SER A 78 -11.93 2.19 -7.80
C SER A 78 -10.90 2.30 -8.93
N LEU A 79 -10.20 3.43 -9.04
CA LEU A 79 -9.11 3.60 -10.02
C LEU A 79 -7.87 2.82 -9.60
N ASP A 80 -7.48 2.84 -8.33
CA ASP A 80 -6.37 2.03 -7.83
C ASP A 80 -6.65 0.54 -7.98
N LEU A 81 -7.88 0.10 -7.69
CA LEU A 81 -8.32 -1.29 -7.94
C LEU A 81 -8.37 -1.62 -9.42
N TYR A 82 -8.83 -0.72 -10.29
CA TYR A 82 -8.86 -0.93 -11.74
C TYR A 82 -7.46 -0.98 -12.33
N ILE A 83 -6.55 -0.08 -11.95
CA ILE A 83 -5.13 -0.13 -12.36
C ILE A 83 -4.54 -1.46 -11.90
N THR A 84 -4.67 -1.82 -10.62
CA THR A 84 -4.13 -3.07 -10.08
C THR A 84 -4.73 -4.32 -10.76
N SER A 85 -6.01 -4.30 -11.12
CA SER A 85 -6.71 -5.44 -11.76
C SER A 85 -6.47 -5.52 -13.27
N SER A 86 -6.33 -4.38 -13.96
CA SER A 86 -6.17 -4.29 -15.42
C SER A 86 -4.70 -4.32 -15.86
N THR A 87 -3.76 -4.04 -14.96
CA THR A 87 -2.32 -4.16 -15.21
C THR A 87 -1.68 -5.20 -14.30
N THR A 88 -2.36 -6.33 -14.04
CA THR A 88 -1.65 -7.50 -13.52
C THR A 88 -0.64 -7.93 -14.59
N PRO A 89 0.67 -7.74 -14.40
CA PRO A 89 1.63 -8.10 -15.42
C PRO A 89 1.58 -9.61 -15.59
N SER A 90 1.60 -10.09 -16.83
CA SER A 90 1.64 -11.54 -17.08
C SER A 90 2.85 -12.15 -16.37
N GLU A 91 2.76 -13.42 -15.99
CA GLU A 91 3.88 -14.13 -15.36
C GLU A 91 5.17 -14.03 -16.19
N ALA A 92 5.04 -14.10 -17.53
CA ALA A 92 6.14 -13.92 -18.46
C ALA A 92 6.75 -12.50 -18.39
N ALA A 93 5.92 -11.45 -18.27
CA ALA A 93 6.41 -10.09 -18.09
C ALA A 93 7.17 -9.92 -16.77
N LEU A 94 6.65 -10.51 -15.68
CA LEU A 94 7.33 -10.52 -14.38
C LEU A 94 8.67 -11.26 -14.43
N ARG A 95 8.74 -12.41 -15.12
CA ARG A 95 9.98 -13.14 -15.36
C ARG A 95 10.98 -12.34 -16.17
N ASN A 96 10.53 -11.68 -17.24
CA ASN A 96 11.41 -10.88 -18.10
C ASN A 96 11.95 -9.62 -17.41
N ALA A 97 11.21 -9.06 -16.45
CA ALA A 97 11.66 -7.94 -15.64
C ALA A 97 12.76 -8.32 -14.63
N PHE A 98 12.91 -9.62 -14.32
CA PHE A 98 13.90 -10.08 -13.35
C PHE A 98 15.31 -10.14 -13.95
N ASN A 99 16.19 -9.27 -13.45
CA ASN A 99 17.60 -9.33 -13.79
C ASN A 99 18.33 -10.41 -12.98
N ARG A 100 18.40 -11.62 -13.55
CA ARG A 100 19.04 -12.78 -12.92
C ARG A 100 20.54 -12.58 -12.65
N GLN A 101 21.25 -11.89 -13.52
CA GLN A 101 22.69 -11.67 -13.33
C GLN A 101 22.96 -10.75 -12.14
N ALA A 102 22.24 -9.62 -12.06
CA ALA A 102 22.34 -8.70 -10.93
C ALA A 102 21.98 -9.38 -9.60
N TYR A 103 21.01 -10.29 -9.60
CA TYR A 103 20.68 -11.12 -8.44
C TYR A 103 21.86 -12.01 -8.02
N ILE A 104 22.50 -12.73 -8.96
CA ILE A 104 23.67 -13.57 -8.66
C ILE A 104 24.81 -12.73 -8.09
N ASP A 105 25.12 -11.58 -8.69
CA ASP A 105 26.21 -10.71 -8.24
C ASP A 105 25.94 -10.13 -6.84
N ALA A 106 24.68 -9.80 -6.55
CA ALA A 106 24.26 -9.38 -5.22
C ALA A 106 24.44 -10.51 -4.19
N MET A 107 24.04 -11.74 -4.53
CA MET A 107 24.21 -12.92 -3.68
C MET A 107 25.69 -13.22 -3.40
N ILE A 108 26.54 -13.21 -4.44
CA ILE A 108 27.99 -13.32 -4.28
C ILE A 108 28.51 -12.21 -3.37
N GLY A 109 28.07 -10.96 -3.59
CA GLY A 109 28.48 -9.81 -2.79
C GLY A 109 28.10 -9.92 -1.31
N LEU A 110 26.92 -10.44 -0.99
CA LEU A 110 26.48 -10.67 0.39
C LEU A 110 27.38 -11.68 1.09
N VAL A 111 27.67 -12.80 0.43
CA VAL A 111 28.49 -13.86 1.01
C VAL A 111 29.96 -13.45 1.11
N THR A 112 30.53 -12.87 0.05
CA THR A 112 31.97 -12.57 -0.03
C THR A 112 32.36 -11.27 0.66
N ARG A 113 31.56 -10.20 0.55
CA ARG A 113 31.90 -8.87 1.09
C ARG A 113 31.24 -8.59 2.44
N ARG A 114 30.01 -9.06 2.64
CA ARG A 114 29.26 -8.84 3.91
C ARG A 114 29.33 -10.04 4.86
N ARG A 115 30.06 -11.10 4.47
CA ARG A 115 30.27 -12.32 5.27
C ARG A 115 28.96 -12.96 5.74
N VAL A 116 27.91 -12.84 4.94
CA VAL A 116 26.65 -13.56 5.20
C VAL A 116 26.92 -15.06 5.02
N ALA A 117 26.34 -15.89 5.88
CA ALA A 117 26.51 -17.33 5.81
C ALA A 117 26.04 -17.89 4.46
N PHE A 118 26.78 -18.86 3.90
CA PHE A 118 26.38 -19.53 2.66
C PHE A 118 24.97 -20.14 2.76
N SER A 119 24.57 -20.60 3.94
CA SER A 119 23.23 -21.13 4.21
C SER A 119 22.10 -20.13 4.03
N MET A 120 22.39 -18.84 3.79
CA MET A 120 21.35 -17.83 3.57
C MET A 120 20.39 -18.16 2.44
N VAL A 121 20.86 -18.90 1.42
CA VAL A 121 20.04 -19.34 0.29
C VAL A 121 19.03 -20.43 0.66
N GLU A 122 19.21 -21.05 1.83
CA GLU A 122 18.31 -22.07 2.39
C GLU A 122 17.34 -21.43 3.40
N TRP A 123 17.46 -20.13 3.69
CA TRP A 123 16.57 -19.42 4.62
C TRP A 123 15.25 -19.03 3.96
N ASP A 124 14.14 -19.37 4.62
CA ASP A 124 12.81 -19.01 4.15
C ASP A 124 12.61 -17.49 4.10
N GLU A 125 13.24 -16.72 4.99
CA GLU A 125 13.16 -15.27 5.01
C GLU A 125 13.71 -14.66 3.72
N LEU A 126 14.85 -15.16 3.22
CA LEU A 126 15.43 -14.66 1.98
C LEU A 126 14.58 -15.06 0.77
N LYS A 127 14.06 -16.30 0.75
CA LYS A 127 13.13 -16.76 -0.28
C LYS A 127 11.89 -15.87 -0.31
N ASN A 128 11.24 -15.68 0.83
CA ASN A 128 10.02 -14.89 0.96
C ASN A 128 10.26 -13.41 0.61
N LEU A 129 11.41 -12.85 0.98
CA LEU A 129 11.78 -11.49 0.59
C LEU A 129 11.92 -11.37 -0.93
N ALA A 130 12.59 -12.31 -1.59
CA ALA A 130 12.74 -12.29 -3.04
C ALA A 130 11.38 -12.44 -3.76
N LEU A 131 10.51 -13.33 -3.25
CA LEU A 131 9.17 -13.56 -3.81
C LEU A 131 8.20 -12.40 -3.56
N ALA A 132 8.35 -11.66 -2.46
CA ALA A 132 7.59 -10.44 -2.21
C ALA A 132 7.92 -9.34 -3.24
N CYS A 133 9.15 -9.30 -3.73
CA CYS A 133 9.56 -8.40 -4.81
C CYS A 133 9.10 -8.87 -6.20
N ASN A 134 9.14 -10.17 -6.45
CA ASN A 134 8.66 -10.77 -7.70
C ASN A 134 8.18 -12.21 -7.46
N PRO A 135 6.88 -12.50 -7.58
CA PRO A 135 6.36 -13.84 -7.32
C PRO A 135 6.70 -14.87 -8.42
N ALA A 136 7.10 -14.42 -9.62
CA ALA A 136 7.26 -15.29 -10.78
C ALA A 136 8.66 -15.93 -10.92
N ILE A 137 9.56 -15.72 -9.96
CA ILE A 137 10.99 -16.10 -10.06
C ILE A 137 11.38 -17.29 -9.18
N GLU A 138 10.42 -18.01 -8.59
CA GLU A 138 10.69 -19.06 -7.60
C GLU A 138 11.71 -20.10 -8.09
N ASP A 139 11.58 -20.54 -9.33
CA ASP A 139 12.48 -21.49 -10.01
C ASP A 139 13.86 -20.90 -10.34
N SER A 140 13.97 -19.57 -10.40
CA SER A 140 15.21 -18.85 -10.71
C SER A 140 16.04 -18.53 -9.47
N LEU A 141 15.48 -18.67 -8.26
CA LEU A 141 16.18 -18.42 -7.00
C LEU A 141 17.32 -19.43 -6.78
N ILE A 142 18.39 -18.96 -6.14
CA ILE A 142 19.43 -19.87 -5.68
C ILE A 142 18.94 -20.47 -4.36
N THR A 143 18.77 -21.78 -4.34
CA THR A 143 18.26 -22.54 -3.18
C THR A 143 19.30 -23.49 -2.59
N SER A 144 20.51 -23.54 -3.16
CA SER A 144 21.57 -24.46 -2.73
C SER A 144 22.89 -23.74 -2.52
N ARG A 145 23.53 -24.05 -1.38
CA ARG A 145 24.89 -23.61 -1.06
C ARG A 145 25.91 -23.99 -2.14
N ARG A 146 25.78 -25.18 -2.75
CA ARG A 146 26.69 -25.64 -3.82
C ARG A 146 26.65 -24.71 -5.04
N THR A 147 25.46 -24.23 -5.39
CA THR A 147 25.26 -23.31 -6.51
C THR A 147 25.93 -21.97 -6.25
N VAL A 148 25.82 -21.43 -5.02
CA VAL A 148 26.52 -20.21 -4.61
C VAL A 148 28.03 -20.38 -4.73
N MET A 149 28.58 -21.48 -4.22
CA MET A 149 30.01 -21.76 -4.33
C MET A 149 30.48 -21.82 -5.77
N ARG A 150 29.72 -22.48 -6.66
CA ARG A 150 30.03 -22.53 -8.09
C ARG A 150 30.06 -21.14 -8.73
N TYR A 151 29.10 -20.27 -8.37
CA TYR A 151 29.09 -18.89 -8.85
C TYR A 151 30.28 -18.06 -8.33
N ILE A 152 30.67 -18.26 -7.08
CA ILE A 152 31.86 -17.59 -6.52
C ILE A 152 33.13 -18.04 -7.25
N SER A 153 33.30 -19.35 -7.48
CA SER A 153 34.45 -19.89 -8.21
C SER A 153 34.51 -19.34 -9.64
N ALA A 154 33.40 -19.37 -10.37
CA ALA A 154 33.34 -18.83 -11.73
C ALA A 154 33.64 -17.32 -11.76
N ASN A 155 33.13 -16.56 -10.78
CA ASN A 155 33.41 -15.14 -10.68
C ASN A 155 34.89 -14.86 -10.37
N TYR A 156 35.51 -15.65 -9.49
CA TYR A 156 36.94 -15.57 -9.21
C TYR A 156 37.79 -15.85 -10.46
N GLU A 157 37.49 -16.91 -11.20
CA GLU A 157 38.18 -17.26 -12.45
C GLU A 157 38.10 -16.13 -13.48
N LEU A 158 36.92 -15.51 -13.63
CA LEU A 158 36.74 -14.35 -14.50
C LEU A 158 37.65 -13.19 -14.09
N TYR A 159 37.67 -12.80 -12.81
CA TYR A 159 38.53 -11.70 -12.36
C TYR A 159 40.03 -12.05 -12.43
N ALA A 160 40.40 -13.29 -12.12
CA ALA A 160 41.78 -13.75 -12.22
C ALA A 160 42.30 -13.68 -13.67
N ALA A 161 41.46 -14.05 -14.65
CA ALA A 161 41.82 -13.96 -16.07
C ALA A 161 42.01 -12.51 -16.57
N HIS A 162 41.34 -11.52 -15.97
CA HIS A 162 41.53 -10.11 -16.30
C HIS A 162 42.79 -9.48 -15.68
N LEU A 163 43.40 -10.15 -14.70
CA LEU A 163 44.59 -9.70 -13.97
C LEU A 163 45.88 -10.36 -14.46
N ALA A 164 45.79 -11.36 -15.34
CA ALA A 164 46.90 -12.07 -15.96
C ALA A 164 47.28 -11.44 -17.32
#